data_AF-T1FMB2-F1
#
_entry.id   AF-T1FMB2-F1
#
_cell.length_a   1.000
_cell.length_b   1.000
_cell.length_c   1.000
_cell.angle_alpha   90.00
_cell.angle_beta   90.00
_cell.angle_gamma   90.00
#
_symmetry.space_group_name_H-M   'P 1'
#
loop_
_entity.id
_entity.type
_entity.pdbx_description
1 polymer ?
#
loop_
_entity_poly.entity_id
_entity_poly.type
_entity_poly.pdbx_seq_one_letter_code
_entity_poly.pdbx_strand_id
1 'polypeptide(L)'
;MSHRPTNNQILPQKSEDTKRGWKSVRASWMARNTFNPIRNIVDNMKLIPNPDKKMIALSIGDPTTFGNLPVCDEILQAVEKSLKCQLRNGYSPSMGYDDARDAVAKHYSTPTSILTAEDVFLTCGCSGALDLAISVLAGSGDNILVPRPGFSLYQVLAHSYSIECKYYDLVADRLWEADLLHMESLIDSKTTLIVINNPSNPCGSVWTKEHIMDILKLAEKYQLPIVADEVYADFVFEGEEFHSFASLSSIVPILTCGGLTKKYLVPGWRMGWVLVHDPLKLFNLEVRKGLQALTQRILGPTSFIQGALQSILTHTPEHYFKNSTNLCQNNARCCYEMLSKCKGLKPIMPSGAMYMMVGISMKNFPNFKNDLDFTQNLVTQQSVFCLPAACFQFPDYFRIVLTVPEHIVREACERITEFCKQHYVDINNNNNNNNNNATTTTSNCNGCSKCNNNFGNDENESVKLKDKKMKYEVGSVIINSSKRINDVMEDGQQMLNDVAKHSTDGLHEKN
;
A
#
# COMPACT_ATOMS: atom_id res chain seq x y z
N MET A 1 -51.31 -15.64 6.61
CA MET A 1 -50.16 -16.48 7.08
C MET A 1 -49.42 -16.95 5.84
N SER A 2 -48.69 -16.04 5.19
CA SER A 2 -47.25 -15.73 5.37
C SER A 2 -46.37 -16.63 4.49
N HIS A 3 -46.37 -16.30 3.20
CA HIS A 3 -45.42 -16.79 2.21
C HIS A 3 -44.11 -15.99 2.27
N ARG A 4 -43.01 -16.71 2.10
CA ARG A 4 -41.62 -16.22 1.98
C ARG A 4 -41.48 -15.25 0.79
N PRO A 5 -40.56 -14.26 0.85
CA PRO A 5 -40.07 -13.60 -0.35
C PRO A 5 -38.86 -14.37 -0.92
N THR A 6 -38.99 -14.80 -2.17
CA THR A 6 -37.88 -15.21 -3.04
C THR A 6 -37.26 -13.97 -3.68
N ASN A 7 -36.01 -13.64 -3.34
CA ASN A 7 -35.24 -12.61 -4.04
C ASN A 7 -34.72 -13.19 -5.37
N ASN A 8 -35.50 -13.03 -6.44
CA ASN A 8 -35.02 -13.19 -7.81
C ASN A 8 -34.08 -12.01 -8.12
N GLN A 9 -32.80 -12.30 -8.36
CA GLN A 9 -31.91 -11.36 -9.03
C GLN A 9 -32.38 -11.20 -10.48
N ILE A 10 -33.05 -10.09 -10.73
CA ILE A 10 -33.50 -9.69 -12.07
C ILE A 10 -32.27 -9.24 -12.86
N LEU A 11 -31.80 -10.09 -13.79
CA LEU A 11 -30.96 -9.62 -14.91
C LEU A 11 -31.71 -8.49 -15.63
N PRO A 12 -31.06 -7.38 -15.99
CA PRO A 12 -31.76 -6.22 -16.53
C PRO A 12 -32.42 -6.58 -17.88
N GLN A 13 -33.76 -6.62 -17.89
CA GLN A 13 -34.53 -6.69 -19.12
C GLN A 13 -34.21 -5.46 -19.99
N LYS A 14 -33.78 -5.69 -21.23
CA LYS A 14 -33.68 -4.64 -22.24
C LYS A 14 -35.09 -4.13 -22.52
N SER A 15 -35.41 -2.91 -22.09
CA SER A 15 -36.64 -2.23 -22.46
C SER A 15 -36.63 -1.93 -23.97
N GLU A 16 -37.65 -2.39 -24.69
CA GLU A 16 -37.93 -1.98 -26.06
C GLU A 16 -38.38 -0.51 -26.08
N ASP A 17 -37.41 0.41 -26.13
CA ASP A 17 -37.68 1.85 -26.32
C ASP A 17 -37.43 2.19 -27.80
N THR A 18 -38.52 2.19 -28.58
CA THR A 18 -38.57 2.37 -30.04
C THR A 18 -38.41 3.83 -30.49
N LYS A 19 -37.32 4.50 -30.08
CA LYS A 19 -36.80 5.72 -30.75
C LYS A 19 -35.27 5.69 -30.71
N ARG A 20 -34.64 5.35 -31.84
CA ARG A 20 -33.17 5.38 -31.99
C ARG A 20 -32.66 6.83 -31.99
N GLY A 21 -32.28 7.30 -30.82
CA GLY A 21 -31.44 8.47 -30.61
C GLY A 21 -30.40 8.16 -29.54
N TRP A 22 -29.16 8.62 -29.71
CA TRP A 22 -28.13 8.46 -28.69
C TRP A 22 -28.51 9.28 -27.44
N LYS A 23 -28.90 8.62 -26.34
CA LYS A 23 -29.10 9.27 -25.03
C LYS A 23 -27.77 9.37 -24.27
N SER A 24 -27.05 8.25 -24.13
CA SER A 24 -25.67 8.17 -23.62
C SER A 24 -25.10 6.76 -23.78
N VAL A 25 -23.78 6.64 -24.01
CA VAL A 25 -23.06 5.37 -23.93
C VAL A 25 -22.71 5.10 -22.47
N ARG A 26 -23.16 3.96 -21.92
CA ARG A 26 -22.93 3.61 -20.52
C ARG A 26 -21.72 2.70 -20.38
N ALA A 27 -20.86 3.00 -19.40
CA ALA A 27 -19.79 2.09 -18.99
C ALA A 27 -20.36 0.77 -18.42
N SER A 28 -19.59 -0.31 -18.54
CA SER A 28 -19.96 -1.63 -18.03
C SER A 28 -20.18 -1.60 -16.51
N TRP A 29 -20.86 -2.62 -15.98
CA TRP A 29 -21.03 -2.75 -14.53
C TRP A 29 -19.68 -2.83 -13.82
N MET A 30 -18.76 -3.66 -14.31
CA MET A 30 -17.40 -3.79 -13.76
C MET A 30 -16.70 -2.43 -13.70
N ALA A 31 -16.63 -1.69 -14.81
CA ALA A 31 -15.94 -0.41 -14.86
C ALA A 31 -16.52 0.64 -13.88
N ARG A 32 -17.83 0.62 -13.64
CA ARG A 32 -18.49 1.54 -12.69
C ARG A 32 -18.34 1.12 -11.22
N ASN A 33 -18.02 -0.14 -10.95
CA ASN A 33 -17.86 -0.67 -9.59
C ASN A 33 -16.38 -0.93 -9.22
N THR A 34 -15.44 -0.84 -10.16
CA THR A 34 -14.01 -0.82 -9.89
C THR A 34 -13.63 0.52 -9.26
N PHE A 35 -13.36 0.51 -7.97
CA PHE A 35 -13.09 1.71 -7.19
C PHE A 35 -11.87 1.52 -6.29
N ASN A 36 -10.93 2.48 -6.31
CA ASN A 36 -9.77 2.48 -5.43
C ASN A 36 -9.95 3.50 -4.28
N PRO A 37 -10.14 3.03 -3.03
CA PRO A 37 -10.34 3.90 -1.87
C PRO A 37 -9.23 4.94 -1.67
N ILE A 38 -7.96 4.57 -1.88
CA ILE A 38 -6.83 5.48 -1.75
C ILE A 38 -6.99 6.64 -2.74
N ARG A 39 -7.23 6.34 -4.02
CA ARG A 39 -7.37 7.37 -5.06
C ARG A 39 -8.59 8.24 -4.81
N ASN A 40 -9.72 7.64 -4.49
CA ASN A 40 -10.92 8.42 -4.21
C ASN A 40 -10.77 9.34 -3.02
N ILE A 41 -10.09 8.91 -1.95
CA ILE A 41 -9.88 9.78 -0.80
C ILE A 41 -8.87 10.86 -1.17
N VAL A 42 -7.68 10.47 -1.65
CA VAL A 42 -6.57 11.40 -1.94
C VAL A 42 -6.91 12.41 -3.04
N ASP A 43 -7.56 11.99 -4.12
CA ASP A 43 -7.88 12.88 -5.25
C ASP A 43 -9.00 13.88 -4.88
N ASN A 44 -9.81 13.58 -3.86
CA ASN A 44 -10.80 14.49 -3.31
C ASN A 44 -10.29 15.31 -2.10
N MET A 45 -9.04 15.10 -1.65
CA MET A 45 -8.44 15.91 -0.60
C MET A 45 -8.06 17.30 -1.12
N LYS A 46 -8.32 18.34 -0.32
CA LYS A 46 -7.80 19.70 -0.59
C LYS A 46 -6.36 19.81 -0.07
N LEU A 47 -5.41 19.36 -0.89
CA LEU A 47 -3.98 19.35 -0.55
C LEU A 47 -3.30 20.67 -0.96
N ILE A 48 -3.68 21.77 -0.32
CA ILE A 48 -3.00 23.07 -0.50
C ILE A 48 -1.90 23.15 0.56
N PRO A 49 -0.61 23.01 0.22
CA PRO A 49 0.48 23.05 1.19
C PRO A 49 0.73 24.48 1.70
N ASN A 50 1.40 24.59 2.84
CA ASN A 50 1.93 25.87 3.32
C ASN A 50 2.98 26.40 2.31
N PRO A 51 2.81 27.62 1.75
CA PRO A 51 3.68 28.16 0.71
C PRO A 51 5.13 28.39 1.17
N ASP A 52 5.36 28.55 2.47
CA ASP A 52 6.68 28.82 3.05
C ASP A 52 7.45 27.54 3.36
N LYS A 53 6.81 26.37 3.27
CA LYS A 53 7.38 25.08 3.63
C LYS A 53 7.38 24.14 2.43
N LYS A 54 8.56 23.63 2.08
CA LYS A 54 8.70 22.58 1.06
C LYS A 54 7.85 21.35 1.45
N MET A 55 7.10 20.83 0.48
CA MET A 55 6.28 19.63 0.66
C MET A 55 7.16 18.40 0.96
N ILE A 56 6.79 17.66 2.00
CA ILE A 56 7.32 16.35 2.32
C ILE A 56 6.20 15.32 2.17
N ALA A 57 6.30 14.48 1.14
CA ALA A 57 5.30 13.44 0.86
C ALA A 57 5.69 12.12 1.54
N LEU A 58 5.02 11.79 2.66
CA LEU A 58 5.16 10.51 3.35
C LEU A 58 4.06 9.49 2.97
N SER A 59 3.25 9.81 1.96
CA SER A 59 2.08 9.01 1.55
C SER A 59 2.37 8.07 0.37
N ILE A 60 3.43 8.32 -0.40
CA ILE A 60 3.71 7.63 -1.67
C ILE A 60 4.42 6.30 -1.41
N GLY A 61 3.76 5.18 -1.72
CA GLY A 61 4.29 3.82 -1.50
C GLY A 61 5.33 3.33 -2.51
N ASP A 62 5.86 4.22 -3.34
CA ASP A 62 6.90 3.94 -4.33
C ASP A 62 8.29 4.27 -3.75
N PRO A 63 9.14 3.26 -3.48
CA PRO A 63 10.45 3.47 -2.87
C PRO A 63 11.44 4.23 -3.77
N THR A 64 11.19 4.33 -5.09
CA THR A 64 12.14 4.97 -6.02
C THR A 64 11.97 6.48 -6.12
N THR A 65 10.90 7.04 -5.53
CA THR A 65 10.48 8.45 -5.68
C THR A 65 11.57 9.47 -5.32
N PHE A 66 12.42 9.16 -4.34
CA PHE A 66 13.41 10.08 -3.78
C PHE A 66 14.83 9.85 -4.31
N GLY A 67 15.05 8.80 -5.12
CA GLY A 67 16.36 8.48 -5.71
C GLY A 67 17.42 7.94 -4.73
N ASN A 68 17.13 7.88 -3.42
CA ASN A 68 18.05 7.35 -2.39
C ASN A 68 18.07 5.82 -2.28
N LEU A 69 17.19 5.14 -3.01
CA LEU A 69 17.13 3.68 -3.10
C LEU A 69 17.27 3.28 -4.58
N PRO A 70 18.49 3.36 -5.14
CA PRO A 70 18.72 3.04 -6.55
C PRO A 70 18.56 1.53 -6.81
N VAL A 71 18.36 1.19 -8.07
CA VAL A 71 18.40 -0.21 -8.54
C VAL A 71 19.85 -0.70 -8.49
N CYS A 72 20.05 -1.97 -8.12
CA CYS A 72 21.38 -2.60 -8.09
C CYS A 72 21.97 -2.73 -9.51
N ASP A 73 23.29 -2.53 -9.65
CA ASP A 73 23.95 -2.60 -10.96
C ASP A 73 23.84 -3.99 -11.60
N GLU A 74 23.92 -5.07 -10.83
CA GLU A 74 23.75 -6.45 -11.30
C GLU A 74 22.35 -6.69 -11.88
N ILE A 75 21.31 -6.04 -11.33
CA ILE A 75 19.95 -6.09 -11.85
C ILE A 75 19.88 -5.36 -13.19
N LEU A 76 20.50 -4.18 -13.30
CA LEU A 76 20.56 -3.41 -14.55
C LEU A 76 21.31 -4.19 -15.64
N GLN A 77 22.48 -4.74 -15.30
CA GLN A 77 23.29 -5.56 -16.22
C GLN A 77 22.55 -6.80 -16.71
N ALA A 78 21.76 -7.46 -15.84
CA ALA A 78 20.93 -8.60 -16.23
C ALA A 78 19.90 -8.21 -17.29
N VAL A 79 19.22 -7.08 -17.10
CA VAL A 79 18.24 -6.56 -18.08
C VAL A 79 18.92 -6.12 -19.37
N GLU A 80 20.03 -5.39 -19.28
CA GLU A 80 20.81 -5.00 -20.46
C GLU A 80 21.26 -6.21 -21.28
N LYS A 81 21.73 -7.28 -20.62
CA LYS A 81 22.11 -8.52 -21.28
C LYS A 81 20.93 -9.17 -21.98
N SER A 82 19.77 -9.23 -21.32
CA SER A 82 18.55 -9.79 -21.93
C SER A 82 18.07 -8.96 -23.12
N LEU A 83 18.25 -7.65 -23.10
CA LEU A 83 17.93 -6.78 -24.24
C LEU A 83 18.94 -7.00 -25.38
N LYS A 84 20.25 -6.94 -25.08
CA LYS A 84 21.32 -7.06 -26.09
C LYS A 84 21.34 -8.41 -26.80
N CYS A 85 20.93 -9.49 -26.15
CA CYS A 85 20.88 -10.82 -26.79
C CYS A 85 19.72 -10.99 -27.78
N GLN A 86 18.70 -10.13 -27.75
CA GLN A 86 17.54 -10.12 -28.66
C GLN A 86 16.69 -11.41 -28.66
N LEU A 87 16.96 -12.37 -27.76
CA LEU A 87 16.25 -13.65 -27.69
C LEU A 87 14.82 -13.55 -27.12
N ARG A 88 14.47 -12.42 -26.51
CA ARG A 88 13.25 -12.25 -25.71
C ARG A 88 12.35 -11.12 -26.23
N ASN A 89 12.42 -10.81 -27.52
CA ASN A 89 11.59 -9.76 -28.14
C ASN A 89 10.22 -10.27 -28.63
N GLY A 90 10.08 -11.57 -28.87
CA GLY A 90 8.82 -12.17 -29.34
C GLY A 90 7.81 -12.40 -28.22
N TYR A 91 6.63 -12.91 -28.59
CA TYR A 91 5.63 -13.34 -27.62
C TYR A 91 6.18 -14.45 -26.71
N SER A 92 5.97 -14.30 -25.41
CA SER A 92 6.21 -15.37 -24.43
C SER A 92 4.97 -16.26 -24.30
N PRO A 93 5.10 -17.50 -23.79
CA PRO A 93 3.96 -18.20 -23.25
C PRO A 93 3.22 -17.31 -22.23
N SER A 94 1.90 -17.41 -22.17
CA SER A 94 1.09 -16.50 -21.33
C SER A 94 1.41 -16.63 -19.84
N MET A 95 1.83 -17.80 -19.38
CA MET A 95 2.29 -18.06 -18.00
C MET A 95 3.75 -17.68 -17.76
N GLY A 96 4.48 -17.27 -18.81
CA GLY A 96 5.91 -16.99 -18.79
C GLY A 96 6.78 -18.11 -19.38
N TYR A 97 8.02 -17.77 -19.71
CA TYR A 97 9.01 -18.74 -20.21
C TYR A 97 9.40 -19.76 -19.13
N ASP A 98 9.66 -20.99 -19.55
CA ASP A 98 9.96 -22.10 -18.64
C ASP A 98 11.22 -21.87 -17.81
N ASP A 99 12.28 -21.29 -18.40
CA ASP A 99 13.53 -20.98 -17.67
C ASP A 99 13.33 -19.87 -16.63
N ALA A 100 12.49 -18.87 -16.93
CA ALA A 100 12.14 -17.82 -15.97
C ALA A 100 11.28 -18.37 -14.82
N ARG A 101 10.31 -19.25 -15.12
CA ARG A 101 9.48 -19.93 -14.12
C ARG A 101 10.31 -20.87 -13.25
N ASP A 102 11.20 -21.64 -13.84
CA ASP A 102 12.13 -22.53 -13.14
C ASP A 102 13.08 -21.74 -12.22
N ALA A 103 13.58 -20.59 -12.65
CA ALA A 103 14.39 -19.72 -11.80
C ALA A 103 13.63 -19.24 -10.55
N VAL A 104 12.37 -18.85 -10.70
CA VAL A 104 11.50 -18.47 -9.58
C VAL A 104 11.23 -19.69 -8.67
N ALA A 105 10.87 -20.83 -9.26
CA ALA A 105 10.60 -22.06 -8.50
C ALA A 105 11.80 -22.48 -7.64
N LYS A 106 13.01 -22.45 -8.21
CA LYS A 106 14.26 -22.75 -7.50
C LYS A 106 14.55 -21.74 -6.39
N HIS A 107 14.31 -20.45 -6.64
CA HIS A 107 14.57 -19.39 -5.66
C HIS A 107 13.65 -19.48 -4.43
N TYR A 108 12.39 -19.88 -4.63
CA TYR A 108 11.36 -19.91 -3.58
C TYR A 108 11.02 -21.31 -3.04
N SER A 109 11.69 -22.35 -3.54
CA SER A 109 11.55 -23.70 -2.98
C SER A 109 12.15 -23.76 -1.57
N THR A 110 11.43 -24.41 -0.65
CA THR A 110 11.92 -24.72 0.69
C THR A 110 11.91 -26.24 0.89
N PRO A 111 12.59 -26.77 1.92
CA PRO A 111 12.55 -28.21 2.23
C PRO A 111 11.13 -28.75 2.45
N THR A 112 10.21 -27.91 2.93
CA THR A 112 8.82 -28.27 3.22
C THR A 112 7.85 -27.94 2.07
N SER A 113 8.29 -27.16 1.08
CA SER A 113 7.48 -26.76 -0.07
C SER A 113 8.37 -26.63 -1.30
N ILE A 114 8.60 -27.76 -1.98
CA ILE A 114 9.37 -27.81 -3.23
C ILE A 114 8.47 -27.38 -4.39
N LEU A 115 8.95 -26.43 -5.19
CA LEU A 115 8.27 -25.92 -6.38
C LEU A 115 8.99 -26.39 -7.64
N THR A 116 8.22 -26.56 -8.70
CA THR A 116 8.70 -26.73 -10.07
C THR A 116 8.21 -25.58 -10.94
N ALA A 117 8.67 -25.49 -12.19
CA ALA A 117 8.15 -24.49 -13.12
C ALA A 117 6.61 -24.56 -13.26
N GLU A 118 6.00 -25.74 -13.17
CA GLU A 118 4.54 -25.97 -13.24
C GLU A 118 3.76 -25.29 -12.11
N ASP A 119 4.44 -24.95 -11.01
CA ASP A 119 3.88 -24.27 -9.85
C ASP A 119 4.00 -22.74 -9.95
N VAL A 120 4.55 -22.21 -11.04
CA VAL A 120 4.84 -20.78 -11.19
C VAL A 120 4.10 -20.19 -12.40
N PHE A 121 3.38 -19.10 -12.15
CA PHE A 121 2.71 -18.29 -13.17
C PHE A 121 3.25 -16.85 -13.09
N LEU A 122 3.96 -16.39 -14.12
CA LEU A 122 4.49 -15.03 -14.17
C LEU A 122 3.39 -14.04 -14.54
N THR A 123 3.40 -12.86 -13.91
CA THR A 123 2.31 -11.87 -13.99
C THR A 123 2.83 -10.44 -14.09
N CYS A 124 1.95 -9.51 -14.52
CA CYS A 124 2.24 -8.08 -14.68
C CYS A 124 2.37 -7.34 -13.33
N GLY A 125 3.40 -7.69 -12.57
CA GLY A 125 3.63 -7.28 -11.19
C GLY A 125 2.74 -8.05 -10.20
N CYS A 126 3.01 -7.91 -8.90
CA CYS A 126 2.23 -8.60 -7.86
C CYS A 126 0.72 -8.25 -7.92
N SER A 127 0.34 -7.08 -8.44
CA SER A 127 -1.06 -6.73 -8.70
C SER A 127 -1.75 -7.70 -9.66
N GLY A 128 -1.06 -8.16 -10.70
CA GLY A 128 -1.59 -9.19 -11.61
C GLY A 128 -1.59 -10.57 -10.95
N ALA A 129 -0.64 -10.87 -10.06
CA ALA A 129 -0.66 -12.10 -9.27
C ALA A 129 -1.91 -12.17 -8.37
N LEU A 130 -2.20 -11.09 -7.65
CA LEU A 130 -3.38 -10.98 -6.79
C LEU A 130 -4.69 -11.08 -7.59
N ASP A 131 -4.77 -10.45 -8.77
CA ASP A 131 -5.92 -10.57 -9.67
C ASP A 131 -6.16 -12.03 -10.08
N LEU A 132 -5.12 -12.73 -10.55
CA LEU A 132 -5.23 -14.15 -10.90
C LEU A 132 -5.59 -15.03 -9.70
N ALA A 133 -4.92 -14.84 -8.56
CA ALA A 133 -5.11 -15.67 -7.37
C ALA A 133 -6.51 -15.51 -6.75
N ILE A 134 -7.05 -14.29 -6.74
CA ILE A 134 -8.41 -14.04 -6.25
C ILE A 134 -9.45 -14.53 -7.27
N SER A 135 -9.32 -14.15 -8.55
CA SER A 135 -10.34 -14.45 -9.57
C SER A 135 -10.43 -15.91 -9.99
N VAL A 136 -9.41 -16.73 -9.69
CA VAL A 136 -9.48 -18.19 -9.90
C VAL A 136 -10.22 -18.91 -8.76
N LEU A 137 -10.26 -18.32 -7.56
CA LEU A 137 -10.84 -18.93 -6.36
C LEU A 137 -12.20 -18.35 -5.97
N ALA A 138 -12.55 -17.16 -6.47
CA ALA A 138 -13.77 -16.45 -6.12
C ALA A 138 -14.41 -15.79 -7.35
N GLY A 139 -15.74 -15.79 -7.38
CA GLY A 139 -16.54 -15.19 -8.43
C GLY A 139 -17.74 -14.39 -7.90
N SER A 140 -18.63 -14.03 -8.81
CA SER A 140 -19.80 -13.21 -8.49
C SER A 140 -20.69 -13.91 -7.45
N GLY A 141 -20.95 -13.23 -6.33
CA GLY A 141 -21.81 -13.73 -5.26
C GLY A 141 -21.09 -14.41 -4.09
N ASP A 142 -19.78 -14.66 -4.24
CA ASP A 142 -18.90 -15.16 -3.19
C ASP A 142 -18.44 -14.03 -2.26
N ASN A 143 -17.89 -14.40 -1.09
CA ASN A 143 -17.13 -13.48 -0.25
C ASN A 143 -15.72 -14.00 0.07
N ILE A 144 -14.82 -13.07 0.37
CA ILE A 144 -13.45 -13.36 0.76
C ILE A 144 -13.11 -12.64 2.07
N LEU A 145 -12.25 -13.24 2.89
CA LEU A 145 -11.71 -12.58 4.07
C LEU A 145 -10.50 -11.72 3.69
N VAL A 146 -10.47 -10.46 4.13
CA VAL A 146 -9.38 -9.51 3.88
C VAL A 146 -8.98 -8.77 5.16
N PRO A 147 -7.69 -8.42 5.35
CA PRO A 147 -7.25 -7.73 6.56
C PRO A 147 -7.76 -6.30 6.64
N ARG A 148 -7.98 -5.82 7.87
CA ARG A 148 -8.26 -4.42 8.20
C ARG A 148 -7.43 -3.97 9.41
N PRO A 149 -6.54 -2.98 9.26
CA PRO A 149 -6.16 -2.31 8.02
C PRO A 149 -5.49 -3.26 7.01
N GLY A 150 -5.73 -3.04 5.72
CA GLY A 150 -5.17 -3.86 4.65
C GLY A 150 -5.01 -3.09 3.34
N PHE A 151 -4.10 -3.55 2.49
CA PHE A 151 -3.86 -2.92 1.19
C PHE A 151 -5.13 -2.87 0.33
N SER A 152 -5.44 -1.71 -0.23
CA SER A 152 -6.75 -1.45 -0.86
C SER A 152 -7.00 -2.26 -2.15
N LEU A 153 -5.97 -2.84 -2.75
CA LEU A 153 -6.11 -3.57 -4.02
C LEU A 153 -6.98 -4.82 -3.88
N TYR A 154 -7.00 -5.49 -2.73
CA TYR A 154 -7.85 -6.67 -2.52
C TYR A 154 -9.33 -6.30 -2.72
N GLN A 155 -9.75 -5.18 -2.12
CA GLN A 155 -11.09 -4.63 -2.27
C GLN A 155 -11.39 -4.22 -3.72
N VAL A 156 -10.44 -3.54 -4.38
CA VAL A 156 -10.60 -3.09 -5.78
C VAL A 156 -10.89 -4.28 -6.69
N LEU A 157 -10.10 -5.35 -6.56
CA LEU A 157 -10.21 -6.55 -7.37
C LEU A 157 -11.52 -7.28 -7.05
N ALA A 158 -11.79 -7.56 -5.77
CA ALA A 158 -13.00 -8.26 -5.35
C ALA A 158 -14.28 -7.56 -5.85
N HIS A 159 -14.42 -6.26 -5.58
CA HIS A 159 -15.59 -5.49 -6.00
C HIS A 159 -15.76 -5.46 -7.52
N SER A 160 -14.67 -5.40 -8.29
CA SER A 160 -14.75 -5.43 -9.76
C SER A 160 -15.37 -6.72 -10.30
N TYR A 161 -15.27 -7.82 -9.56
CA TYR A 161 -15.84 -9.12 -9.90
C TYR A 161 -17.14 -9.46 -9.15
N SER A 162 -17.76 -8.49 -8.46
CA SER A 162 -18.94 -8.72 -7.59
C SER A 162 -18.67 -9.71 -6.44
N ILE A 163 -17.45 -9.73 -5.92
CA ILE A 163 -17.05 -10.48 -4.73
C ILE A 163 -17.16 -9.54 -3.52
N GLU A 164 -17.78 -10.01 -2.45
CA GLU A 164 -17.88 -9.26 -1.19
C GLU A 164 -16.58 -9.39 -0.37
N CYS A 165 -16.07 -8.26 0.14
CA CYS A 165 -14.97 -8.26 1.11
C CYS A 165 -15.51 -8.27 2.53
N LYS A 166 -15.17 -9.32 3.30
CA LYS A 166 -15.36 -9.36 4.75
C LYS A 166 -14.06 -9.07 5.45
N TYR A 167 -14.05 -8.02 6.26
CA TYR A 167 -12.85 -7.47 6.87
C TYR A 167 -12.59 -8.06 8.24
N TYR A 168 -11.55 -8.87 8.39
CA TYR A 168 -11.07 -9.30 9.70
C TYR A 168 -10.10 -8.26 10.27
N ASP A 169 -10.13 -8.07 11.59
CA ASP A 169 -9.35 -7.02 12.24
C ASP A 169 -7.93 -7.46 12.55
N LEU A 170 -7.00 -6.51 12.42
CA LEU A 170 -5.65 -6.60 12.96
C LEU A 170 -5.57 -5.78 14.25
N VAL A 171 -5.00 -6.36 15.29
CA VAL A 171 -4.97 -5.76 16.64
C VAL A 171 -3.69 -4.95 16.82
N ALA A 172 -3.81 -3.62 16.79
CA ALA A 172 -2.66 -2.69 16.88
C ALA A 172 -1.75 -2.96 18.09
N ASP A 173 -2.33 -3.24 19.25
CA ASP A 173 -1.60 -3.49 20.51
C ASP A 173 -0.94 -4.87 20.59
N ARG A 174 -1.25 -5.76 19.64
CA ARG A 174 -0.57 -7.05 19.42
C ARG A 174 0.22 -7.02 18.12
N LEU A 175 0.90 -5.92 17.84
CA LEU A 175 1.75 -5.73 16.66
C LEU A 175 1.04 -6.07 15.33
N TRP A 176 -0.26 -5.79 15.26
CA TRP A 176 -1.11 -6.08 14.11
C TRP A 176 -1.25 -7.57 13.76
N GLU A 177 -1.19 -8.46 14.77
CA GLU A 177 -1.70 -9.82 14.64
C GLU A 177 -3.20 -9.81 14.31
N ALA A 178 -3.62 -10.79 13.52
CA ALA A 178 -5.03 -10.99 13.20
C ALA A 178 -5.84 -11.37 14.44
N ASP A 179 -7.02 -10.78 14.61
CA ASP A 179 -8.00 -11.26 15.56
C ASP A 179 -8.66 -12.53 15.00
N LEU A 180 -8.16 -13.69 15.46
CA LEU A 180 -8.63 -15.00 15.00
C LEU A 180 -10.09 -15.27 15.34
N LEU A 181 -10.60 -14.76 16.47
CA LEU A 181 -12.01 -14.92 16.84
C LEU A 181 -12.91 -14.10 15.94
N HIS A 182 -12.51 -12.84 15.66
CA HIS A 182 -13.24 -12.02 14.70
C HIS A 182 -13.18 -12.62 13.30
N MET A 183 -11.99 -13.05 12.85
CA MET A 183 -11.81 -13.72 11.56
C MET A 183 -12.73 -14.95 11.42
N GLU A 184 -12.77 -15.82 12.43
CA GLU A 184 -13.64 -17.00 12.44
C GLU A 184 -15.12 -16.62 12.37
N SER A 185 -15.55 -15.57 13.09
CA SER A 185 -16.95 -15.13 13.13
C SER A 185 -17.50 -14.63 11.79
N LEU A 186 -16.63 -14.26 10.85
CA LEU A 186 -16.99 -13.75 9.52
C LEU A 186 -17.22 -14.86 8.49
N ILE A 187 -16.74 -16.07 8.76
CA ILE A 187 -16.80 -17.20 7.82
C ILE A 187 -18.26 -17.67 7.68
N ASP A 188 -18.70 -17.82 6.44
CA ASP A 188 -19.99 -18.45 6.11
C ASP A 188 -19.87 -19.38 4.89
N SER A 189 -21.01 -19.92 4.44
CA SER A 189 -21.06 -20.86 3.31
C SER A 189 -20.67 -20.26 1.96
N LYS A 190 -20.46 -18.93 1.88
CA LYS A 190 -20.04 -18.22 0.66
C LYS A 190 -18.58 -17.77 0.74
N THR A 191 -17.91 -17.99 1.87
CA THR A 191 -16.50 -17.65 2.02
C THR A 191 -15.66 -18.63 1.21
N THR A 192 -14.86 -18.13 0.26
CA THR A 192 -14.08 -18.99 -0.65
C THR A 192 -12.59 -18.99 -0.39
N LEU A 193 -12.05 -17.94 0.23
CA LEU A 193 -10.61 -17.84 0.55
C LEU A 193 -10.34 -16.82 1.66
N ILE A 194 -9.13 -16.93 2.23
CA ILE A 194 -8.55 -15.93 3.15
C ILE A 194 -7.37 -15.24 2.45
N VAL A 195 -7.41 -13.92 2.34
CA VAL A 195 -6.25 -13.12 1.92
C VAL A 195 -5.43 -12.76 3.14
N ILE A 196 -4.13 -13.03 3.10
CA ILE A 196 -3.17 -12.54 4.09
C ILE A 196 -2.15 -11.62 3.44
N ASN A 197 -1.55 -10.72 4.21
CA ASN A 197 -0.43 -9.90 3.75
C ASN A 197 0.63 -9.79 4.84
N ASN A 198 1.75 -10.50 4.63
CA ASN A 198 2.84 -10.62 5.59
C ASN A 198 4.18 -10.66 4.85
N PRO A 199 5.12 -9.72 5.10
CA PRO A 199 5.00 -8.51 5.90
C PRO A 199 3.93 -7.53 5.38
N SER A 200 3.34 -6.75 6.28
CA SER A 200 2.11 -5.99 5.99
C SER A 200 2.34 -4.59 5.40
N ASN A 201 1.53 -4.23 4.42
CA ASN A 201 1.14 -2.86 4.07
C ASN A 201 -0.34 -2.66 4.43
N PRO A 202 -0.67 -1.74 5.36
CA PRO A 202 0.12 -0.58 5.78
C PRO A 202 0.91 -0.71 7.08
N CYS A 203 0.81 -1.85 7.78
CA CYS A 203 1.19 -1.95 9.19
C CYS A 203 2.69 -2.04 9.44
N GLY A 204 3.45 -2.61 8.48
CA GLY A 204 4.84 -2.99 8.66
C GLY A 204 5.05 -4.15 9.65
N SER A 205 3.98 -4.89 9.99
CA SER A 205 4.06 -6.06 10.85
C SER A 205 4.68 -7.26 10.13
N VAL A 206 5.35 -8.10 10.91
CA VAL A 206 5.86 -9.42 10.52
C VAL A 206 5.32 -10.41 11.54
N TRP A 207 4.52 -11.38 11.10
CA TRP A 207 3.90 -12.33 12.02
C TRP A 207 4.85 -13.44 12.42
N THR A 208 4.72 -13.83 13.69
CA THR A 208 5.44 -14.97 14.27
C THR A 208 5.01 -16.27 13.61
N LYS A 209 5.87 -17.27 13.69
CA LYS A 209 5.55 -18.64 13.25
C LYS A 209 4.29 -19.17 13.93
N GLU A 210 4.16 -18.95 15.24
CA GLU A 210 3.03 -19.42 16.04
C GLU A 210 1.71 -18.82 15.54
N HIS A 211 1.68 -17.50 15.30
CA HIS A 211 0.49 -16.82 14.79
C HIS A 211 0.11 -17.30 13.38
N ILE A 212 1.09 -17.49 12.50
CA ILE A 212 0.85 -18.08 11.16
C ILE A 212 0.27 -19.48 11.27
N MET A 213 0.79 -20.33 12.17
CA MET A 213 0.26 -21.68 12.41
C MET A 213 -1.17 -21.65 12.94
N ASP A 214 -1.55 -20.68 13.76
CA ASP A 214 -2.93 -20.55 14.23
C ASP A 214 -3.90 -20.11 13.13
N ILE A 215 -3.48 -19.25 12.20
CA ILE A 215 -4.25 -18.94 10.98
C ILE A 215 -4.40 -20.19 10.10
N LEU A 216 -3.33 -20.98 9.92
CA LEU A 216 -3.37 -22.21 9.14
C LEU A 216 -4.34 -23.24 9.73
N LYS A 217 -4.38 -23.40 11.05
CA LYS A 217 -5.36 -24.27 11.73
C LYS A 217 -6.80 -23.81 11.49
N LEU A 218 -7.05 -22.50 11.50
CA LEU A 218 -8.36 -21.95 11.20
C LEU A 218 -8.76 -22.21 9.74
N ALA A 219 -7.85 -21.95 8.80
CA ALA A 219 -8.07 -22.22 7.38
C ALA A 219 -8.34 -23.71 7.12
N GLU A 220 -7.59 -24.61 7.76
CA GLU A 220 -7.81 -26.06 7.70
C GLU A 220 -9.20 -26.45 8.24
N LYS A 221 -9.58 -25.94 9.42
CA LYS A 221 -10.87 -26.22 10.05
C LYS A 221 -12.06 -25.91 9.13
N TYR A 222 -11.96 -24.84 8.36
CA TYR A 222 -13.01 -24.38 7.45
C TYR A 222 -12.77 -24.75 5.97
N GLN A 223 -11.69 -25.49 5.69
CA GLN A 223 -11.29 -25.90 4.33
C GLN A 223 -11.16 -24.73 3.35
N LEU A 224 -10.63 -23.60 3.83
CA LEU A 224 -10.42 -22.39 3.03
C LEU A 224 -8.99 -22.33 2.51
N PRO A 225 -8.76 -22.17 1.19
CA PRO A 225 -7.45 -21.85 0.66
C PRO A 225 -7.00 -20.45 1.10
N ILE A 226 -5.70 -20.21 1.07
CA ILE A 226 -5.10 -18.91 1.40
C ILE A 226 -4.48 -18.28 0.15
N VAL A 227 -4.73 -16.99 -0.04
CA VAL A 227 -3.94 -16.14 -0.94
C VAL A 227 -2.96 -15.35 -0.09
N ALA A 228 -1.67 -15.67 -0.21
CA ALA A 228 -0.61 -15.06 0.59
C ALA A 228 0.10 -13.95 -0.19
N ASP A 229 -0.19 -12.69 0.12
CA ASP A 229 0.57 -11.55 -0.41
C ASP A 229 1.88 -11.40 0.37
N GLU A 230 2.94 -12.01 -0.17
CA GLU A 230 4.29 -12.00 0.36
C GLU A 230 5.21 -11.13 -0.51
N VAL A 231 4.69 -10.04 -1.10
CA VAL A 231 5.49 -9.10 -1.92
C VAL A 231 6.63 -8.43 -1.15
N TYR A 232 6.55 -8.42 0.18
CA TYR A 232 7.58 -7.95 1.12
C TYR A 232 8.39 -9.10 1.74
N ALA A 233 8.30 -10.33 1.22
CA ALA A 233 9.10 -11.46 1.70
C ALA A 233 10.58 -11.08 1.84
N ASP A 234 11.17 -11.45 2.98
CA ASP A 234 12.54 -11.14 3.40
C ASP A 234 12.88 -9.63 3.51
N PHE A 235 11.93 -8.72 3.31
CA PHE A 235 12.08 -7.31 3.66
C PHE A 235 11.68 -7.11 5.13
N VAL A 236 12.44 -7.74 6.02
CA VAL A 236 12.27 -7.68 7.47
C VAL A 236 13.46 -6.99 8.10
N PHE A 237 13.25 -6.41 9.28
CA PHE A 237 14.28 -5.67 10.00
C PHE A 237 15.25 -6.62 10.71
N GLU A 238 16.45 -6.13 11.02
CA GLU A 238 17.45 -6.93 11.72
C GLU A 238 16.91 -7.43 13.07
N GLY A 239 17.02 -8.74 13.30
CA GLY A 239 16.50 -9.44 14.47
C GLY A 239 15.13 -10.09 14.27
N GLU A 240 14.45 -9.79 13.16
CA GLU A 240 13.15 -10.37 12.81
C GLU A 240 13.34 -11.53 11.82
N GLU A 241 12.47 -12.54 11.90
CA GLU A 241 12.46 -13.68 10.98
C GLU A 241 11.19 -13.66 10.14
N PHE A 242 11.34 -13.82 8.82
CA PHE A 242 10.22 -14.03 7.91
C PHE A 242 9.93 -15.52 7.77
N HIS A 243 8.66 -15.90 7.91
CA HIS A 243 8.18 -17.22 7.55
C HIS A 243 7.12 -17.09 6.46
N SER A 244 7.36 -17.76 5.33
CA SER A 244 6.32 -17.94 4.33
C SER A 244 5.20 -18.82 4.87
N PHE A 245 3.95 -18.48 4.59
CA PHE A 245 2.80 -19.32 4.94
C PHE A 245 2.94 -20.74 4.36
N ALA A 246 3.47 -20.83 3.13
CA ALA A 246 3.63 -22.09 2.44
C ALA A 246 4.67 -23.01 3.06
N SER A 247 5.72 -22.47 3.70
CA SER A 247 6.74 -23.31 4.34
C SER A 247 6.25 -23.95 5.65
N LEU A 248 5.16 -23.43 6.21
CA LEU A 248 4.53 -23.89 7.44
C LEU A 248 3.26 -24.72 7.22
N SER A 249 2.72 -24.74 6.01
CA SER A 249 1.53 -25.52 5.67
C SER A 249 1.90 -26.94 5.20
N SER A 250 1.22 -27.94 5.76
CA SER A 250 1.26 -29.33 5.29
C SER A 250 -0.05 -29.80 4.66
N ILE A 251 -1.11 -28.99 4.75
CA ILE A 251 -2.50 -29.39 4.40
C ILE A 251 -3.19 -28.29 3.60
N VAL A 252 -3.16 -27.04 4.08
CA VAL A 252 -3.89 -25.92 3.48
C VAL A 252 -3.22 -25.52 2.16
N PRO A 253 -3.95 -25.50 1.03
CA PRO A 253 -3.40 -25.06 -0.25
C PRO A 253 -3.30 -23.53 -0.29
N ILE A 254 -2.16 -23.02 -0.79
CA ILE A 254 -1.80 -21.61 -0.74
C ILE A 254 -1.38 -21.11 -2.13
N LEU A 255 -1.91 -19.96 -2.53
CA LEU A 255 -1.42 -19.19 -3.68
C LEU A 255 -0.58 -18.01 -3.16
N THR A 256 0.74 -18.13 -3.24
CA THR A 256 1.65 -17.06 -2.80
C THR A 256 1.89 -16.07 -3.93
N CYS A 257 1.64 -14.79 -3.67
CA CYS A 257 1.82 -13.69 -4.60
C CYS A 257 3.09 -12.90 -4.24
N GLY A 258 3.99 -12.74 -5.21
CA GLY A 258 5.25 -12.02 -5.03
C GLY A 258 5.70 -11.25 -6.28
N GLY A 259 6.89 -10.66 -6.22
CA GLY A 259 7.49 -10.03 -7.40
C GLY A 259 8.71 -9.15 -7.12
N LEU A 260 9.25 -8.56 -8.19
CA LEU A 260 10.41 -7.65 -8.12
C LEU A 260 10.07 -6.25 -7.58
N THR A 261 8.81 -6.01 -7.20
CA THR A 261 8.27 -4.67 -7.00
C THR A 261 8.88 -3.95 -5.79
N LYS A 262 9.17 -4.67 -4.70
CA LYS A 262 9.55 -4.07 -3.40
C LYS A 262 10.96 -4.43 -2.99
N LYS A 263 11.27 -5.73 -2.84
CA LYS A 263 12.62 -6.22 -2.48
C LYS A 263 13.71 -5.79 -3.47
N TYR A 264 13.37 -5.72 -4.76
CA TYR A 264 14.30 -5.37 -5.85
C TYR A 264 14.15 -3.92 -6.36
N LEU A 265 13.30 -3.12 -5.71
CA LEU A 265 13.14 -1.67 -5.96
C LEU A 265 12.84 -1.30 -7.43
N VAL A 266 12.14 -2.15 -8.18
CA VAL A 266 11.75 -1.91 -9.58
C VAL A 266 10.23 -2.03 -9.81
N PRO A 267 9.38 -1.28 -9.07
CA PRO A 267 7.93 -1.41 -9.15
C PRO A 267 7.36 -1.15 -10.56
N GLY A 268 8.03 -0.28 -11.32
CA GLY A 268 7.66 0.07 -12.70
C GLY A 268 7.93 -1.02 -13.73
N TRP A 269 8.73 -2.05 -13.42
CA TRP A 269 9.07 -3.11 -14.39
C TRP A 269 7.98 -4.17 -14.57
N ARG A 270 6.97 -4.14 -13.68
CA ARG A 270 5.76 -4.97 -13.78
C ARG A 270 6.05 -6.47 -13.90
N MET A 271 6.94 -6.98 -13.04
CA MET A 271 7.23 -8.41 -12.93
C MET A 271 6.82 -8.95 -11.56
N GLY A 272 5.93 -9.93 -11.56
CA GLY A 272 5.46 -10.66 -10.39
C GLY A 272 5.14 -12.11 -10.73
N TRP A 273 4.66 -12.86 -9.74
CA TRP A 273 4.33 -14.26 -9.90
C TRP A 273 3.28 -14.74 -8.89
N VAL A 274 2.55 -15.79 -9.27
CA VAL A 274 1.82 -16.68 -8.36
C VAL A 274 2.63 -17.97 -8.21
N LEU A 275 2.86 -18.39 -6.97
CA LEU A 275 3.41 -19.70 -6.62
C LEU A 275 2.29 -20.58 -6.07
N VAL A 276 2.14 -21.78 -6.61
CA VAL A 276 1.10 -22.73 -6.24
C VAL A 276 1.66 -23.74 -5.25
N HIS A 277 1.27 -23.63 -3.99
CA HIS A 277 1.63 -24.56 -2.93
C HIS A 277 0.44 -25.44 -2.60
N ASP A 278 0.49 -26.71 -3.02
CA ASP A 278 -0.68 -27.59 -3.02
C ASP A 278 -0.33 -28.98 -2.48
N PRO A 279 -0.11 -29.12 -1.15
CA PRO A 279 0.43 -30.34 -0.55
C PRO A 279 -0.48 -31.56 -0.76
N LEU A 280 -1.79 -31.34 -0.86
CA LEU A 280 -2.80 -32.38 -1.08
C LEU A 280 -3.30 -32.48 -2.53
N LYS A 281 -2.68 -31.73 -3.46
CA LYS A 281 -3.03 -31.74 -4.89
C LYS A 281 -4.49 -31.32 -5.17
N LEU A 282 -5.07 -30.47 -4.33
CA LEU A 282 -6.46 -30.01 -4.42
C LEU A 282 -6.67 -29.03 -5.59
N PHE A 283 -5.65 -28.26 -5.96
CA PHE A 283 -5.70 -27.32 -7.08
C PHE A 283 -5.51 -27.97 -8.45
N ASN A 284 -5.09 -29.25 -8.51
CA ASN A 284 -4.83 -29.96 -9.77
C ASN A 284 -6.07 -30.21 -10.62
N LEU A 285 -7.26 -30.23 -10.02
CA LEU A 285 -8.50 -30.49 -10.74
C LEU A 285 -8.85 -29.33 -11.68
N GLU A 286 -8.99 -28.13 -11.11
CA GLU A 286 -9.55 -26.97 -11.83
C GLU A 286 -8.70 -25.71 -11.69
N VAL A 287 -8.17 -25.41 -10.49
CA VAL A 287 -7.50 -24.13 -10.20
C VAL A 287 -6.27 -23.89 -11.08
N ARG A 288 -5.40 -24.89 -11.28
CA ARG A 288 -4.23 -24.71 -12.17
C ARG A 288 -4.62 -24.42 -13.62
N LYS A 289 -5.65 -25.10 -14.13
CA LYS A 289 -6.19 -24.86 -15.48
C LYS A 289 -6.83 -23.47 -15.56
N GLY A 290 -7.54 -23.06 -14.51
CA GLY A 290 -8.12 -21.73 -14.36
C GLY A 290 -7.06 -20.64 -14.40
N LEU A 291 -5.97 -20.78 -13.63
CA LEU A 291 -4.83 -19.86 -13.66
C LEU A 291 -4.24 -19.76 -15.08
N GLN A 292 -3.98 -20.89 -15.74
CA GLN A 292 -3.47 -20.92 -17.11
C GLN A 292 -4.42 -20.26 -18.12
N ALA A 293 -5.73 -20.43 -17.97
CA ALA A 293 -6.71 -19.78 -18.83
C ALA A 293 -6.72 -18.25 -18.58
N LEU A 294 -6.67 -17.83 -17.32
CA LEU A 294 -6.69 -16.42 -16.96
C LEU A 294 -5.41 -15.67 -17.40
N THR A 295 -4.23 -16.31 -17.41
CA THR A 295 -3.01 -15.67 -17.95
C THR A 295 -3.13 -15.33 -19.43
N GLN A 296 -3.95 -16.06 -20.20
CA GLN A 296 -4.17 -15.81 -21.63
C GLN A 296 -4.98 -14.52 -21.89
N ARG A 297 -5.61 -13.92 -20.87
CA ARG A 297 -6.35 -12.64 -21.01
C ARG A 297 -5.44 -11.46 -21.32
N ILE A 298 -4.24 -11.42 -20.70
CA ILE A 298 -3.27 -10.30 -20.81
C ILE A 298 -1.98 -10.73 -21.54
N LEU A 299 -1.75 -12.04 -21.71
CA LEU A 299 -0.62 -12.62 -22.44
C LEU A 299 0.75 -12.51 -21.72
N GLY A 300 0.72 -12.48 -20.38
CA GLY A 300 1.93 -12.52 -19.54
C GLY A 300 2.66 -11.18 -19.40
N PRO A 301 3.71 -11.12 -18.56
CA PRO A 301 4.50 -9.91 -18.32
C PRO A 301 5.63 -9.69 -19.33
N THR A 302 6.26 -8.52 -19.26
CA THR A 302 7.37 -8.08 -20.12
C THR A 302 8.46 -9.15 -20.31
N SER A 303 8.60 -9.63 -21.55
CA SER A 303 9.44 -10.78 -21.93
C SER A 303 10.93 -10.62 -21.66
N PHE A 304 11.51 -9.44 -21.89
CA PHE A 304 12.94 -9.21 -21.63
C PHE A 304 13.27 -9.11 -20.13
N ILE A 305 12.29 -8.77 -19.28
CA ILE A 305 12.47 -8.88 -17.82
C ILE A 305 12.44 -10.35 -17.39
N GLN A 306 11.62 -11.19 -18.04
CA GLN A 306 11.64 -12.64 -17.82
C GLN A 306 13.02 -13.23 -18.18
N GLY A 307 13.61 -12.79 -19.30
CA GLY A 307 14.95 -13.23 -19.71
C GLY A 307 16.08 -12.83 -18.76
N ALA A 308 15.89 -11.77 -17.99
CA ALA A 308 16.82 -11.34 -16.95
C ALA A 308 16.58 -12.02 -15.59
N LEU A 309 15.41 -12.67 -15.41
CA LEU A 309 14.89 -13.04 -14.10
C LEU A 309 15.82 -13.98 -13.33
N GLN A 310 16.38 -15.00 -13.99
CA GLN A 310 17.34 -15.90 -13.35
C GLN A 310 18.52 -15.13 -12.76
N SER A 311 19.14 -14.24 -13.53
CA SER A 311 20.30 -13.48 -13.06
C SER A 311 19.92 -12.48 -11.97
N ILE A 312 18.74 -11.86 -12.05
CA ILE A 312 18.24 -10.97 -11.00
C ILE A 312 18.10 -11.75 -9.68
N LEU A 313 17.49 -12.93 -9.71
CA LEU A 313 17.25 -13.73 -8.51
C LEU A 313 18.52 -14.35 -7.91
N THR A 314 19.52 -14.70 -8.72
CA THR A 314 20.73 -15.40 -8.25
C THR A 314 21.95 -14.53 -8.03
N HIS A 315 22.07 -13.40 -8.73
CA HIS A 315 23.28 -12.57 -8.71
C HIS A 315 23.11 -11.21 -8.04
N THR A 316 21.89 -10.83 -7.62
CA THR A 316 21.73 -9.63 -6.79
C THR A 316 22.39 -9.86 -5.43
N PRO A 317 23.37 -9.04 -5.03
CA PRO A 317 24.16 -9.32 -3.84
C PRO A 317 23.38 -9.03 -2.54
N GLU A 318 23.61 -9.83 -1.50
CA GLU A 318 22.88 -9.74 -0.23
C GLU A 318 22.96 -8.36 0.42
N HIS A 319 24.11 -7.68 0.30
CA HIS A 319 24.32 -6.35 0.87
C HIS A 319 23.34 -5.30 0.29
N TYR A 320 22.87 -5.48 -0.95
CA TYR A 320 21.87 -4.60 -1.55
C TYR A 320 20.55 -4.64 -0.77
N PHE A 321 20.09 -5.84 -0.43
CA PHE A 321 18.88 -6.03 0.37
C PHE A 321 19.06 -5.51 1.80
N LYS A 322 20.23 -5.77 2.42
CA LYS A 322 20.56 -5.24 3.76
C LYS A 322 20.58 -3.71 3.79
N ASN A 323 21.11 -3.04 2.77
CA ASN A 323 21.16 -1.59 2.73
C ASN A 323 19.75 -0.96 2.72
N SER A 324 18.84 -1.50 1.91
CA SER A 324 17.47 -0.98 1.82
C SER A 324 16.62 -1.25 3.07
N THR A 325 16.77 -2.44 3.67
CA THR A 325 16.11 -2.79 4.93
C THR A 325 16.65 -1.99 6.11
N ASN A 326 17.98 -1.83 6.24
CA ASN A 326 18.62 -1.02 7.27
C ASN A 326 18.18 0.46 7.21
N LEU A 327 18.04 1.02 6.01
CA LEU A 327 17.50 2.38 5.85
C LEU A 327 16.08 2.48 6.42
N CYS A 328 15.20 1.54 6.07
CA CYS A 328 13.83 1.53 6.56
C CYS A 328 13.76 1.31 8.08
N GLN A 329 14.59 0.44 8.63
CA GLN A 329 14.67 0.17 10.07
C GLN A 329 15.17 1.39 10.85
N ASN A 330 16.22 2.07 10.37
CA ASN A 330 16.71 3.31 10.98
C ASN A 330 15.65 4.41 10.96
N ASN A 331 14.95 4.56 9.84
CA ASN A 331 13.84 5.50 9.72
C ASN A 331 12.67 5.11 10.63
N ALA A 332 12.34 3.82 10.76
CA ALA A 332 11.32 3.32 11.67
C ALA A 332 11.65 3.72 13.12
N ARG A 333 12.88 3.46 13.57
CA ARG A 333 13.35 3.83 14.90
C ARG A 333 13.27 5.34 15.13
N CYS A 334 13.73 6.14 14.17
CA CYS A 334 13.66 7.60 14.23
C CYS A 334 12.21 8.10 14.38
N CYS A 335 11.31 7.64 13.50
CA CYS A 335 9.88 7.96 13.55
C CYS A 335 9.26 7.54 14.89
N TYR A 336 9.51 6.31 15.33
CA TYR A 336 8.94 5.77 16.56
C TYR A 336 9.41 6.58 17.77
N GLU A 337 10.70 6.84 17.91
CA GLU A 337 11.27 7.60 19.03
C GLU A 337 10.74 9.04 19.11
N MET A 338 10.55 9.71 17.96
CA MET A 338 10.08 11.09 17.92
C MET A 338 8.57 11.18 18.09
N LEU A 339 7.80 10.37 17.36
CA LEU A 339 6.33 10.44 17.37
C LEU A 339 5.74 9.82 18.64
N SER A 340 6.39 8.85 19.30
CA SER A 340 5.93 8.33 20.60
C SER A 340 5.97 9.37 21.71
N LYS A 341 6.84 10.39 21.59
CA LYS A 341 6.92 11.51 22.54
C LYS A 341 5.88 12.60 22.24
N CYS A 342 5.22 12.53 21.08
CA CYS A 342 4.21 13.48 20.67
C CYS A 342 2.87 13.15 21.34
N LYS A 343 2.37 14.06 22.19
CA LYS A 343 1.08 13.88 22.85
C LYS A 343 -0.04 13.72 21.81
N GLY A 344 -0.87 12.70 22.00
CA GLY A 344 -1.99 12.38 21.12
C GLY A 344 -1.64 11.47 19.95
N LEU A 345 -0.36 11.11 19.74
CA LEU A 345 0.04 10.12 18.75
C LEU A 345 0.49 8.81 19.40
N LYS A 346 0.26 7.69 18.72
CA LYS A 346 0.68 6.34 19.12
C LYS A 346 1.21 5.58 17.91
N PRO A 347 2.49 5.76 17.52
CA PRO A 347 3.10 4.93 16.49
C PRO A 347 3.21 3.47 16.96
N ILE A 348 3.03 2.53 16.04
CA ILE A 348 3.32 1.11 16.29
C ILE A 348 4.60 0.75 15.56
N MET A 349 5.61 0.24 16.28
CA MET A 349 6.90 -0.11 15.70
C MET A 349 6.73 -1.23 14.67
N PRO A 350 7.12 -1.02 13.41
CA PRO A 350 7.12 -2.07 12.41
C PRO A 350 8.34 -2.98 12.56
N SER A 351 8.19 -4.21 12.08
CA SER A 351 9.23 -5.25 12.02
C SER A 351 9.69 -5.53 10.58
N GLY A 352 9.06 -4.92 9.59
CA GLY A 352 9.41 -5.09 8.18
C GLY A 352 8.61 -4.18 7.24
N ALA A 353 8.64 -4.54 5.95
CA ALA A 353 8.09 -3.75 4.85
C ALA A 353 8.62 -2.30 4.85
N MET A 354 7.82 -1.35 4.36
CA MET A 354 8.25 0.02 4.07
C MET A 354 7.39 1.08 4.77
N TYR A 355 6.59 0.69 5.77
CA TYR A 355 5.53 1.54 6.33
C TYR A 355 5.45 1.46 7.85
N MET A 356 4.90 2.51 8.44
CA MET A 356 4.50 2.56 9.85
C MET A 356 3.08 3.15 9.95
N MET A 357 2.27 2.54 10.80
CA MET A 357 0.97 3.07 11.21
C MET A 357 1.09 3.88 12.50
N VAL A 358 0.46 5.06 12.52
CA VAL A 358 0.46 5.97 13.67
C VAL A 358 -0.98 6.27 14.06
N GLY A 359 -1.35 5.83 15.27
CA GLY A 359 -2.67 6.11 15.85
C GLY A 359 -2.80 7.56 16.28
N ILE A 360 -3.98 8.12 16.10
CA ILE A 360 -4.36 9.48 16.49
C ILE A 360 -5.38 9.37 17.61
N SER A 361 -5.09 9.98 18.76
CA SER A 361 -6.07 10.12 19.84
C SER A 361 -7.04 11.25 19.49
N MET A 362 -7.99 11.00 18.58
CA MET A 362 -8.88 12.03 18.01
C MET A 362 -9.60 12.88 19.06
N LYS A 363 -9.96 12.30 20.21
CA LYS A 363 -10.53 13.03 21.36
C LYS A 363 -9.68 14.21 21.82
N ASN A 364 -8.35 14.11 21.71
CA ASN A 364 -7.39 15.13 22.10
C ASN A 364 -7.15 16.18 21.01
N PHE A 365 -7.75 16.02 19.83
CA PHE A 365 -7.71 16.98 18.74
C PHE A 365 -9.13 17.36 18.30
N PRO A 366 -9.92 18.02 19.17
CA PRO A 366 -11.35 18.26 18.95
C PRO A 366 -11.67 19.14 17.73
N ASN A 367 -10.67 19.84 17.19
CA ASN A 367 -10.79 20.66 15.98
C ASN A 367 -10.83 19.81 14.69
N PHE A 368 -10.47 18.52 14.75
CA PHE A 368 -10.45 17.64 13.60
C PHE A 368 -11.51 16.56 13.72
N LYS A 369 -12.26 16.34 12.64
CA LYS A 369 -13.39 15.40 12.64
C LYS A 369 -12.95 13.94 12.52
N ASN A 370 -11.87 13.68 11.81
CA ASN A 370 -11.33 12.36 11.50
C ASN A 370 -9.85 12.48 11.03
N ASP A 371 -9.22 11.35 10.76
CA ASP A 371 -7.87 11.23 10.21
C ASP A 371 -7.68 11.94 8.86
N LEU A 372 -8.70 11.95 8.00
CA LEU A 372 -8.69 12.71 6.74
C LEU A 372 -8.54 14.22 7.00
N ASP A 373 -9.37 14.78 7.86
CA ASP A 373 -9.34 16.20 8.24
C ASP A 373 -8.01 16.56 8.93
N PHE A 374 -7.54 15.69 9.83
CA PHE A 374 -6.23 15.82 10.48
C PHE A 374 -5.09 15.91 9.45
N THR A 375 -5.03 14.97 8.51
CA THR A 375 -3.95 14.90 7.52
C THR A 375 -4.03 16.02 6.47
N GLN A 376 -5.23 16.49 6.10
CA GLN A 376 -5.40 17.69 5.26
C GLN A 376 -4.84 18.93 5.95
N ASN A 377 -5.18 19.15 7.22
CA ASN A 377 -4.70 20.30 7.99
C ASN A 377 -3.18 20.23 8.23
N LEU A 378 -2.63 19.04 8.44
CA LEU A 378 -1.18 18.84 8.51
C LEU A 378 -0.48 19.28 7.21
N VAL A 379 -1.06 18.95 6.04
CA VAL A 379 -0.55 19.44 4.75
C VAL A 379 -0.64 20.96 4.67
N THR A 380 -1.79 21.54 5.00
CA THR A 380 -2.00 22.99 4.89
C THR A 380 -1.11 23.82 5.81
N GLN A 381 -0.78 23.32 7.00
CA GLN A 381 0.00 24.09 7.98
C GLN A 381 1.50 23.75 7.96
N GLN A 382 1.85 22.50 7.66
CA GLN A 382 3.21 21.99 7.76
C GLN A 382 3.80 21.47 6.45
N SER A 383 3.01 21.38 5.38
CA SER A 383 3.42 20.76 4.11
C SER A 383 3.98 19.35 4.30
N VAL A 384 3.38 18.57 5.21
CA VAL A 384 3.72 17.14 5.40
C VAL A 384 2.49 16.32 5.05
N PHE A 385 2.60 15.42 4.08
CA PHE A 385 1.50 14.58 3.64
C PHE A 385 1.67 13.14 4.12
N CYS A 386 0.96 12.79 5.20
CA CYS A 386 0.75 11.42 5.64
C CYS A 386 -0.55 10.87 5.03
N LEU A 387 -0.62 9.55 4.78
CA LEU A 387 -1.82 8.97 4.18
C LEU A 387 -2.84 8.62 5.27
N PRO A 388 -4.07 9.19 5.28
CA PRO A 388 -5.09 8.83 6.26
C PRO A 388 -5.49 7.36 6.12
N ALA A 389 -5.61 6.67 7.24
CA ALA A 389 -5.83 5.23 7.27
C ALA A 389 -7.28 4.80 7.00
N ALA A 390 -8.22 5.76 6.91
CA ALA A 390 -9.50 5.57 6.25
C ALA A 390 -9.35 4.97 4.84
N CYS A 391 -8.23 5.22 4.15
CA CYS A 391 -7.90 4.57 2.86
C CYS A 391 -7.73 3.05 2.95
N PHE A 392 -7.48 2.53 4.16
CA PHE A 392 -7.29 1.12 4.49
C PHE A 392 -8.44 0.58 5.36
N GLN A 393 -9.59 1.27 5.34
CA GLN A 393 -10.77 0.95 6.17
C GLN A 393 -10.52 1.02 7.69
N PHE A 394 -9.48 1.75 8.13
CA PHE A 394 -9.11 1.80 9.55
C PHE A 394 -8.92 3.27 9.99
N PRO A 395 -10.00 3.97 10.36
CA PRO A 395 -9.94 5.39 10.71
C PRO A 395 -9.10 5.65 11.98
N ASP A 396 -8.86 6.92 12.27
CA ASP A 396 -8.11 7.41 13.44
C ASP A 396 -6.64 7.01 13.45
N TYR A 397 -6.10 6.66 12.29
CA TYR A 397 -4.68 6.39 12.05
C TYR A 397 -4.20 7.14 10.81
N PHE A 398 -2.89 7.30 10.66
CA PHE A 398 -2.28 7.58 9.37
C PHE A 398 -1.08 6.67 9.12
N ARG A 399 -0.78 6.42 7.85
CA ARG A 399 0.40 5.69 7.40
C ARG A 399 1.49 6.66 6.95
N ILE A 400 2.73 6.37 7.34
CA ILE A 400 3.94 6.99 6.79
C ILE A 400 4.79 5.95 6.05
N VAL A 401 5.50 6.40 5.01
CA VAL A 401 6.53 5.60 4.35
C VAL A 401 7.89 5.79 5.02
N LEU A 402 8.69 4.72 5.05
CA LEU A 402 9.99 4.67 5.70
C LEU A 402 11.17 4.67 4.71
N THR A 403 10.90 4.86 3.43
CA THR A 403 11.89 4.79 2.34
C THR A 403 12.54 6.14 2.02
N VAL A 404 12.09 7.20 2.66
CA VAL A 404 12.59 8.57 2.52
C VAL A 404 13.99 8.76 3.11
N PRO A 405 14.80 9.71 2.63
CA PRO A 405 16.08 10.06 3.26
C PRO A 405 15.91 10.44 4.74
N GLU A 406 16.84 10.00 5.61
CA GLU A 406 16.72 10.16 7.07
C GLU A 406 16.51 11.62 7.51
N HIS A 407 17.22 12.58 6.91
CA HIS A 407 17.06 13.99 7.26
C HIS A 407 15.64 14.53 6.94
N ILE A 408 15.00 14.02 5.87
CA ILE A 408 13.62 14.36 5.51
C ILE A 408 12.64 13.73 6.50
N VAL A 409 12.91 12.49 6.96
CA VAL A 409 12.11 11.84 8.02
C VAL A 409 12.11 12.66 9.29
N ARG A 410 13.30 13.09 9.73
CA ARG A 410 13.49 13.87 10.95
C ARG A 410 12.73 15.19 10.88
N GLU A 411 12.91 15.93 9.77
CA GLU A 411 12.19 17.18 9.52
C GLU A 411 10.66 16.97 9.51
N ALA A 412 10.17 15.91 8.88
CA ALA A 412 8.75 15.60 8.87
C ALA A 412 8.21 15.31 10.28
N CYS A 413 8.95 14.53 11.09
CA CYS A 413 8.57 14.22 12.47
C CYS A 413 8.55 15.48 13.36
N GLU A 414 9.51 16.39 13.18
CA GLU A 414 9.53 17.69 13.87
C GLU A 414 8.29 18.52 13.53
N ARG A 415 7.97 18.64 12.24
CA ARG A 415 6.80 19.37 11.75
C ARG A 415 5.48 18.76 12.22
N ILE A 416 5.35 17.42 12.21
CA ILE A 416 4.20 16.70 12.76
C ILE A 416 4.06 16.99 14.26
N THR A 417 5.17 16.93 14.99
CA THR A 417 5.18 17.19 16.44
C THR A 417 4.75 18.62 16.75
N GLU A 418 5.23 19.59 15.99
CA GLU A 418 4.84 20.99 16.12
C GLU A 418 3.34 21.20 15.85
N PHE A 419 2.82 20.61 14.76
CA PHE A 419 1.38 20.64 14.47
C PHE A 419 0.56 20.04 15.62
N CYS A 420 0.95 18.87 16.12
CA CYS A 420 0.21 18.25 17.21
C CYS A 420 0.27 19.11 18.48
N LYS A 421 1.41 19.71 18.83
CA LYS A 421 1.51 20.62 19.98
C LYS A 421 0.55 21.81 19.88
N GLN A 422 0.36 22.36 18.68
CA GLN A 422 -0.53 23.50 18.44
C GLN A 422 -2.01 23.14 18.57
N HIS A 423 -2.40 21.91 18.24
CA HIS A 423 -3.81 21.48 18.19
C HIS A 423 -4.23 20.53 19.32
N TYR A 424 -3.28 20.07 20.14
CA TYR A 424 -3.56 19.14 21.23
C TYR A 424 -4.29 19.82 22.39
N VAL A 425 -5.34 19.17 22.87
CA VAL A 425 -6.11 19.56 24.06
C VAL A 425 -6.01 18.47 25.13
N ASP A 426 -5.61 18.87 26.33
CA ASP A 426 -5.58 17.98 27.49
C ASP A 426 -6.95 17.90 28.16
N ILE A 427 -7.72 16.88 27.81
CA ILE A 427 -9.10 16.68 28.27
C ILE A 427 -9.16 16.45 29.79
N ASN A 428 -8.10 15.89 30.39
CA ASN A 428 -8.08 15.60 31.83
C ASN A 428 -7.88 16.85 32.68
N ASN A 429 -7.23 17.90 32.13
CA ASN A 429 -7.03 19.17 32.83
C ASN A 429 -8.25 20.11 32.74
N ASN A 430 -9.07 19.99 31.70
CA ASN A 430 -10.27 20.84 31.54
C ASN A 430 -11.41 20.51 32.51
N ASN A 431 -11.47 19.27 33.02
CA ASN A 431 -12.47 18.91 34.04
C ASN A 431 -12.16 19.51 35.44
N ASN A 432 -10.92 19.92 35.70
CA ASN A 432 -10.57 20.59 36.96
C ASN A 432 -10.84 22.11 36.94
N ASN A 433 -10.90 22.74 35.76
CA ASN A 433 -11.19 24.18 35.66
C ASN A 433 -12.68 24.51 35.67
N ASN A 434 -13.58 23.54 35.43
CA ASN A 434 -15.02 23.75 35.47
C ASN A 434 -15.66 23.56 36.86
N ASN A 435 -14.90 23.17 37.89
CA ASN A 435 -15.38 23.04 39.27
C ASN A 435 -15.05 24.23 40.19
N ASN A 436 -14.42 25.31 39.69
CA ASN A 436 -14.05 26.47 40.51
C ASN A 436 -14.98 27.70 40.38
N ASN A 437 -16.10 27.59 39.67
CA ASN A 437 -17.13 28.64 39.65
C ASN A 437 -18.39 28.20 40.41
N ALA A 438 -18.23 27.89 41.70
CA ALA A 438 -19.31 27.85 42.66
C ALA A 438 -18.91 28.65 43.92
N THR A 439 -19.49 29.84 44.02
CA THR A 439 -19.63 30.77 45.14
C THR A 439 -19.26 30.25 46.54
N THR A 440 -18.39 30.98 47.24
CA THR A 440 -18.62 31.28 48.67
C THR A 440 -17.95 32.58 49.10
N THR A 441 -18.78 33.45 49.67
CA THR A 441 -18.50 34.73 50.28
C THR A 441 -17.86 34.59 51.67
N THR A 442 -16.99 35.56 51.99
CA THR A 442 -16.58 36.08 53.32
C THR A 442 -15.84 35.15 54.31
N SER A 443 -14.59 35.50 54.65
CA SER A 443 -14.24 36.18 55.93
C SER A 443 -12.71 36.37 56.09
N ASN A 444 -12.33 37.55 56.60
CA ASN A 444 -10.98 38.01 56.95
C ASN A 444 -10.18 37.06 57.86
N CYS A 445 -8.85 37.04 57.70
CA CYS A 445 -7.91 37.19 58.84
C CYS A 445 -6.46 37.51 58.40
N ASN A 446 -5.85 38.42 59.16
CA ASN A 446 -4.49 38.95 59.04
C ASN A 446 -3.38 37.92 59.31
N GLY A 447 -2.15 38.15 58.78
CA GLY A 447 -0.95 37.52 59.35
C GLY A 447 0.33 37.49 58.51
N CYS A 448 1.04 38.62 58.48
CA CYS A 448 2.51 38.79 58.61
C CYS A 448 3.56 37.91 57.87
N SER A 449 4.50 38.65 57.25
CA SER A 449 5.99 38.52 57.29
C SER A 449 6.80 37.61 56.34
N LYS A 450 7.51 38.30 55.44
CA LYS A 450 8.98 38.34 55.19
C LYS A 450 9.74 37.06 54.78
N CYS A 451 10.42 37.15 53.62
CA CYS A 451 11.88 37.05 53.39
C CYS A 451 12.12 36.98 51.86
N ASN A 452 12.49 38.07 51.17
CA ASN A 452 13.81 38.68 50.93
C ASN A 452 14.86 37.84 50.16
N ASN A 453 15.25 38.41 49.00
CA ASN A 453 16.57 38.44 48.35
C ASN A 453 17.12 37.19 47.63
N ASN A 454 17.96 37.28 46.59
CA ASN A 454 18.26 38.23 45.49
C ASN A 454 19.48 37.61 44.72
N PHE A 455 19.78 38.11 43.51
CA PHE A 455 20.98 37.86 42.66
C PHE A 455 21.04 36.54 41.86
N GLY A 456 21.49 36.49 40.60
CA GLY A 456 22.04 37.50 39.69
C GLY A 456 22.71 36.81 38.49
N ASN A 457 22.31 37.22 37.28
CA ASN A 457 23.02 37.49 36.03
C ASN A 457 24.28 36.74 35.51
N ASP A 458 24.27 36.65 34.15
CA ASP A 458 25.36 36.66 33.15
C ASP A 458 26.16 35.33 32.95
N GLU A 459 26.61 34.89 31.76
CA GLU A 459 26.83 35.52 30.45
C GLU A 459 27.03 34.46 29.32
N ASN A 460 27.14 34.93 28.08
CA ASN A 460 27.20 34.24 26.78
C ASN A 460 28.45 33.36 26.52
N GLU A 461 28.35 32.41 25.58
CA GLU A 461 29.35 32.27 24.51
C GLU A 461 28.84 31.56 23.24
N SER A 462 29.26 32.11 22.10
CA SER A 462 28.86 31.79 20.72
C SER A 462 29.94 30.99 19.98
N VAL A 463 29.56 30.01 19.16
CA VAL A 463 30.48 29.35 18.21
C VAL A 463 29.92 29.36 16.79
N LYS A 464 30.69 29.94 15.87
CA LYS A 464 30.47 30.00 14.41
C LYS A 464 30.91 28.68 13.75
N LEU A 465 30.10 28.15 12.83
CA LEU A 465 30.53 27.17 11.83
C LEU A 465 30.07 27.60 10.43
N LYS A 466 30.99 27.42 9.47
CA LYS A 466 30.96 27.96 8.11
C LYS A 466 30.10 27.11 7.18
N ASP A 467 29.18 27.76 6.47
CA ASP A 467 28.40 27.21 5.37
C ASP A 467 29.27 26.92 4.12
N LYS A 468 29.15 25.71 3.57
CA LYS A 468 29.44 25.40 2.17
C LYS A 468 28.13 25.03 1.49
N LYS A 469 27.60 25.95 0.68
CA LYS A 469 26.45 25.72 -0.21
C LYS A 469 26.85 24.79 -1.36
N MET A 470 26.21 23.63 -1.45
CA MET A 470 26.17 22.81 -2.66
C MET A 470 24.70 22.71 -3.07
N LYS A 471 24.34 23.37 -4.18
CA LYS A 471 22.97 23.36 -4.74
C LYS A 471 22.77 22.04 -5.47
N TYR A 472 21.79 21.25 -5.05
CA TYR A 472 21.19 20.20 -5.87
C TYR A 472 19.71 20.54 -6.05
N GLU A 473 19.32 20.89 -7.28
CA GLU A 473 17.92 21.02 -7.69
C GLU A 473 17.34 19.63 -7.91
N VAL A 474 16.47 19.19 -7.00
CA VAL A 474 15.54 18.09 -7.24
C VAL A 474 14.14 18.62 -6.98
N GLY A 475 13.45 18.96 -8.07
CA GLY A 475 12.05 19.36 -8.05
C GLY A 475 11.48 19.36 -9.46
N SER A 476 10.53 18.46 -9.75
CA SER A 476 9.41 18.61 -10.70
C SER A 476 8.97 17.27 -11.34
N VAL A 477 8.36 16.36 -10.56
CA VAL A 477 7.72 15.16 -11.14
C VAL A 477 6.19 15.18 -11.04
N ILE A 478 5.60 15.94 -10.11
CA ILE A 478 4.12 15.96 -9.95
C ILE A 478 3.45 17.07 -10.77
N ILE A 479 4.13 18.19 -11.03
CA ILE A 479 3.56 19.33 -11.79
C ILE A 479 3.79 19.18 -13.31
N ASN A 480 4.85 18.47 -13.72
CA ASN A 480 5.22 18.34 -15.13
C ASN A 480 4.35 17.36 -15.93
N SER A 481 3.67 16.41 -15.28
CA SER A 481 2.78 15.46 -15.98
C SER A 481 1.50 16.13 -16.49
N SER A 482 0.93 17.09 -15.76
CA SER A 482 -0.25 17.84 -16.24
C SER A 482 0.11 18.84 -17.34
N LYS A 483 1.29 19.48 -17.27
CA LYS A 483 1.78 20.35 -18.35
C LYS A 483 2.11 19.56 -19.63
N ARG A 484 2.84 18.45 -19.53
CA ARG A 484 3.13 17.59 -20.70
C ARG A 484 1.88 16.99 -21.34
N ILE A 485 0.84 16.67 -20.55
CA ILE A 485 -0.43 16.18 -21.10
C ILE A 485 -1.15 17.29 -21.85
N ASN A 486 -1.15 18.53 -21.33
CA ASN A 486 -1.75 19.67 -22.03
C ASN A 486 -0.97 20.04 -23.30
N ASP A 487 0.37 20.03 -23.25
CA ASP A 487 1.22 20.30 -24.42
C ASP A 487 1.01 19.23 -25.52
N VAL A 488 0.92 17.95 -25.15
CA VAL A 488 0.63 16.86 -26.11
C VAL A 488 -0.80 16.92 -26.66
N MET A 489 -1.76 17.40 -25.88
CA MET A 489 -3.15 17.60 -26.32
C MET A 489 -3.27 18.81 -27.25
N GLU A 490 -2.54 19.91 -26.99
CA GLU A 490 -2.47 21.07 -27.87
C GLU A 490 -1.76 20.76 -29.19
N ASP A 491 -0.61 20.06 -29.14
CA ASP A 491 0.11 19.60 -30.33
C ASP A 491 -0.73 18.61 -31.17
N GLY A 492 -1.47 17.70 -30.50
CA GLY A 492 -2.39 16.78 -31.15
C GLY A 492 -3.58 17.48 -31.81
N GLN A 493 -4.12 18.53 -31.16
CA GLN A 493 -5.22 19.34 -31.71
C GLN A 493 -4.73 20.19 -32.89
N GLN A 494 -3.50 20.71 -32.84
CA GLN A 494 -2.87 21.44 -33.94
C GLN A 494 -2.64 20.52 -35.15
N MET A 495 -2.13 19.30 -34.95
CA MET A 495 -1.99 18.30 -36.01
C MET A 495 -3.34 17.93 -36.66
N LEU A 496 -4.40 17.77 -35.87
CA LEU A 496 -5.75 17.49 -36.39
C LEU A 496 -6.31 18.67 -37.21
N ASN A 497 -6.03 19.90 -36.78
CA ASN A 497 -6.44 21.11 -37.51
C ASN A 497 -5.65 21.28 -38.83
N ASP A 498 -4.38 20.90 -38.87
CA ASP A 498 -3.55 20.97 -40.07
C ASP A 498 -3.91 19.86 -41.08
N VAL A 499 -4.27 18.66 -40.62
CA VAL A 499 -4.84 17.59 -41.46
C VAL A 499 -6.22 17.98 -42.00
N ALA A 500 -7.04 18.69 -41.22
CA ALA A 500 -8.34 19.21 -41.67
C ALA A 500 -8.18 20.31 -42.74
N LYS A 501 -7.15 21.17 -42.65
CA LYS A 501 -6.84 22.17 -43.68
C LYS A 501 -6.32 21.55 -44.98
N HIS A 502 -5.44 20.55 -44.90
CA HIS A 502 -4.93 19.87 -46.10
C HIS A 502 -5.96 18.98 -46.80
N SER A 503 -7.01 18.53 -46.09
CA SER A 503 -8.13 17.81 -46.72
C SER A 503 -9.16 18.72 -47.37
N THR A 504 -9.24 20.01 -47.00
CA THR A 504 -10.06 21.01 -47.71
C THR A 504 -9.38 21.57 -48.96
N ASP A 505 -8.04 21.68 -48.97
CA ASP A 505 -7.29 22.20 -50.12
C ASP A 505 -7.19 21.17 -51.27
N GLY A 506 -7.28 19.88 -50.98
CA GLY A 506 -7.25 18.79 -51.98
C GLY A 506 -8.56 18.56 -52.75
N LEU A 507 -9.65 19.25 -52.39
CA LEU A 507 -10.97 19.10 -53.03
C LEU A 507 -11.32 20.22 -54.02
N HIS A 508 -10.42 21.18 -54.26
CA HIS A 508 -10.61 22.27 -55.23
C HIS A 508 -9.78 22.18 -56.52
N GLU A 509 -9.03 21.09 -56.76
CA GLU A 509 -8.24 20.92 -57.99
C GLU A 509 -8.67 19.77 -58.92
N LYS A 510 -9.86 19.20 -58.74
CA LYS A 510 -10.50 18.36 -59.77
C LYS A 510 -11.98 18.67 -59.91
N ASN A 511 -12.28 19.64 -60.76
CA ASN A 511 -13.43 19.68 -61.68
C ASN A 511 -13.14 20.63 -62.82
#